data_AF-A0A9D6ULG5-F1
#
_entry.id   AF-A0A9D6ULG5-F1
#
_cell.length_a   1.000
_cell.length_b   1.000
_cell.length_c   1.000
_cell.angle_alpha   90.00
_cell.angle_beta   90.00
_cell.angle_gamma   90.00
#
_symmetry.space_group_name_H-M   'P 1'
#
loop_
_entity.id
_entity.type
_entity.pdbx_description
1 polymer ?
#
loop_
_entity_poly.entity_id
_entity_poly.type
_entity_poly.pdbx_seq_one_letter_code
_entity_poly.pdbx_strand_id
1 'polypeptide(L)'
;MTKKIIIFLIICMAIVGYAIRIKAVDYVFENFNARDRVLQPVPTGHTPGKDNGGGIGAHMVGEDCGICHRPDGKASNYIFTMAGTLYEDKAARRPLAGGEVILQDKDGNVISMTSNEVGNFWTYTPIASHPYAVAGHGTVTKLYTENPDGTITPANPADTRTWLYKTWVKNGDHVVYMATVAPVGGGSDGTSRMGCSMHHSPFGSRGALWTSRNGTLSSYPQAGISFKKHILPILMSRCASCHLPGATTTRLVMKSDIDYSYPDANSTQIDYSKAHDLTAYAGSSLTVSGTLWDKYGPGHYTAEYSANPDQSLLLLKPKIGGQNHGGGYYWTENDEDYKAIRQWIAEGGQNN
;
A
#
# COMPACT_ATOMS: atom_id res chain seq x y z
N MET A 1 22.46 -60.20 -12.50
CA MET A 1 23.02 -59.09 -11.69
C MET A 1 22.47 -57.70 -12.05
N THR A 2 21.61 -57.58 -13.07
CA THR A 2 21.28 -56.30 -13.74
C THR A 2 20.08 -55.53 -13.16
N LYS A 3 19.05 -56.22 -12.61
CA LYS A 3 17.86 -55.53 -12.06
C LYS A 3 18.13 -54.70 -10.79
N LYS A 4 19.01 -55.16 -9.89
CA LYS A 4 19.30 -54.46 -8.63
C LYS A 4 20.08 -53.16 -8.84
N ILE A 5 20.95 -53.11 -9.85
CA ILE A 5 21.73 -51.92 -10.21
C ILE A 5 20.82 -50.82 -10.80
N ILE A 6 19.84 -51.20 -11.63
CA ILE A 6 18.89 -50.25 -12.23
C ILE A 6 17.99 -49.60 -11.16
N ILE A 7 17.49 -50.38 -10.20
CA ILE A 7 16.66 -49.84 -9.10
C ILE A 7 17.46 -48.88 -8.23
N PHE A 8 18.72 -49.21 -7.91
CA PHE A 8 19.58 -48.34 -7.12
C PHE A 8 19.87 -47.00 -7.83
N LEU A 9 20.13 -47.02 -9.15
CA LEU A 9 20.34 -45.81 -9.94
C LEU A 9 19.09 -44.91 -10.01
N ILE A 10 17.89 -45.49 -10.13
CA ILE A 10 16.63 -44.72 -10.14
C ILE A 10 16.40 -44.06 -8.78
N ILE A 11 16.66 -44.76 -7.67
CA ILE A 11 16.55 -44.19 -6.32
C ILE A 11 17.59 -43.09 -6.11
N CYS A 12 18.85 -43.28 -6.52
CA CYS A 12 19.86 -42.23 -6.45
C CYS A 12 19.50 -41.00 -7.30
N MET A 13 18.94 -41.18 -8.51
CA MET A 13 18.48 -40.05 -9.33
C MET A 13 17.25 -39.36 -8.75
N ALA A 14 16.34 -40.10 -8.10
CA ALA A 14 15.21 -39.52 -7.40
C ALA A 14 15.65 -38.74 -6.15
N ILE A 15 16.61 -39.25 -5.38
CA ILE A 15 17.17 -38.57 -4.20
C ILE A 15 18.00 -37.35 -4.61
N VAL A 16 18.81 -37.44 -5.68
CA VAL A 16 19.55 -36.30 -6.22
C VAL A 16 18.60 -35.28 -6.85
N GLY A 17 17.54 -35.71 -7.53
CA GLY A 17 16.48 -34.84 -8.04
C GLY A 17 15.69 -34.15 -6.91
N TYR A 18 15.46 -34.84 -5.79
CA TYR A 18 14.82 -34.29 -4.60
C TYR A 18 15.74 -33.33 -3.84
N ALA A 19 17.04 -33.66 -3.72
CA ALA A 19 18.04 -32.79 -3.11
C ALA A 19 18.36 -31.54 -3.96
N ILE A 20 18.29 -31.63 -5.30
CA ILE A 20 18.44 -30.49 -6.21
C ILE A 20 17.17 -29.61 -6.21
N ARG A 21 15.99 -30.15 -5.86
CA ARG A 21 14.78 -29.34 -5.60
C ARG A 21 14.73 -28.71 -4.20
N ILE A 22 15.69 -29.01 -3.34
CA ILE A 22 16.01 -28.21 -2.14
C ILE A 22 17.26 -27.38 -2.44
N LYS A 23 17.44 -26.92 -3.68
CA LYS A 23 17.92 -25.55 -3.82
C LYS A 23 16.87 -24.70 -3.14
N ALA A 24 17.26 -24.06 -2.04
CA ALA A 24 16.54 -22.94 -1.47
C ALA A 24 15.90 -22.17 -2.63
N VAL A 25 14.62 -21.84 -2.52
CA VAL A 25 14.04 -20.80 -3.38
C VAL A 25 15.03 -19.65 -3.27
N ASP A 26 15.87 -19.50 -4.30
CA ASP A 26 16.98 -18.56 -4.26
C ASP A 26 16.31 -17.24 -3.93
N TYR A 27 16.84 -16.56 -2.92
CA TYR A 27 16.37 -15.24 -2.56
C TYR A 27 16.52 -14.35 -3.80
N VAL A 28 15.43 -14.22 -4.55
CA VAL A 28 15.38 -13.31 -5.69
C VAL A 28 15.18 -11.93 -5.07
N PHE A 29 16.28 -11.25 -4.77
CA PHE A 29 16.29 -9.85 -4.33
C PHE A 29 15.45 -8.96 -5.27
N GLU A 30 15.37 -9.35 -6.55
CA GLU A 30 14.54 -8.71 -7.57
C GLU A 30 13.04 -8.68 -7.18
N ASN A 31 12.56 -9.64 -6.37
CA ASN A 31 11.18 -9.69 -5.89
C ASN A 31 10.85 -8.62 -4.84
N PHE A 32 11.84 -7.83 -4.39
CA PHE A 32 11.66 -6.80 -3.38
C PHE A 32 12.18 -5.42 -3.80
N ASN A 33 12.41 -5.16 -5.09
CA ASN A 33 12.63 -3.78 -5.50
C ASN A 33 11.33 -2.95 -5.35
N ALA A 34 11.46 -1.72 -4.88
CA ALA A 34 10.31 -0.87 -4.55
C ALA A 34 9.44 -0.53 -5.76
N ARG A 35 10.04 -0.46 -6.94
CA ARG A 35 9.43 0.07 -8.16
C ARG A 35 8.52 -0.95 -8.83
N ASP A 36 8.93 -2.21 -8.90
CA ASP A 36 8.21 -3.25 -9.63
C ASP A 36 7.06 -3.85 -8.81
N ARG A 37 7.19 -3.87 -7.47
CA ARG A 37 6.11 -4.35 -6.61
C ARG A 37 4.93 -3.41 -6.51
N VAL A 38 5.09 -2.10 -6.75
CA VAL A 38 3.96 -1.15 -6.70
C VAL A 38 2.81 -1.61 -7.59
N LEU A 39 3.14 -2.17 -8.76
CA LEU A 39 2.18 -2.58 -9.78
C LEU A 39 1.98 -4.10 -9.86
N GLN A 40 2.52 -4.87 -8.91
CA GLN A 40 2.38 -6.33 -8.90
C GLN A 40 0.88 -6.70 -8.89
N PRO A 41 0.42 -7.63 -9.77
CA PRO A 41 -0.96 -8.08 -9.77
C PRO A 41 -1.30 -8.80 -8.46
N VAL A 42 -2.60 -8.90 -8.17
CA VAL A 42 -3.09 -9.73 -7.06
C VAL A 42 -2.60 -11.16 -7.26
N PRO A 43 -2.01 -11.82 -6.24
CA PRO A 43 -1.60 -13.22 -6.35
C PRO A 43 -2.80 -14.12 -6.69
N THR A 44 -2.64 -15.03 -7.64
CA THR A 44 -3.70 -16.01 -7.96
C THR A 44 -3.84 -17.08 -6.87
N GLY A 45 -5.00 -17.73 -6.79
CA GLY A 45 -5.22 -18.86 -5.86
C GLY A 45 -5.51 -18.45 -4.41
N HIS A 46 -5.73 -17.16 -4.15
CA HIS A 46 -6.28 -16.70 -2.87
C HIS A 46 -7.74 -17.17 -2.72
N THR A 47 -8.16 -17.45 -1.49
CA THR A 47 -9.56 -17.75 -1.15
C THR A 47 -10.04 -16.65 -0.19
N PRO A 48 -11.06 -15.86 -0.56
CA PRO A 48 -11.57 -14.78 0.27
C PRO A 48 -11.85 -15.24 1.70
N GLY A 49 -11.21 -14.57 2.65
CA GLY A 49 -11.46 -14.75 4.07
C GLY A 49 -10.93 -16.03 4.69
N LYS A 50 -10.12 -16.82 3.96
CA LYS A 50 -9.53 -18.06 4.49
C LYS A 50 -8.70 -17.84 5.76
N ASP A 51 -8.14 -16.65 5.94
CA ASP A 51 -7.28 -16.25 7.05
C ASP A 51 -7.98 -15.28 8.02
N ASN A 52 -9.30 -15.08 7.92
CA ASN A 52 -10.03 -14.32 8.92
C ASN A 52 -9.80 -14.94 10.31
N GLY A 53 -9.40 -14.11 11.26
CA GLY A 53 -9.41 -14.53 12.66
C GLY A 53 -10.82 -14.86 13.11
N GLY A 54 -10.98 -15.89 13.95
CA GLY A 54 -12.28 -16.20 14.55
C GLY A 54 -12.82 -15.05 15.39
N GLY A 55 -14.16 -14.99 15.53
CA GLY A 55 -14.88 -14.01 16.34
C GLY A 55 -15.81 -13.11 15.52
N ILE A 56 -16.53 -12.22 16.21
CA ILE A 56 -17.50 -11.30 15.58
C ILE A 56 -16.97 -9.86 15.41
N GLY A 57 -15.84 -9.52 16.05
CA GLY A 57 -15.02 -8.31 15.83
C GLY A 57 -15.75 -7.02 15.41
N ALA A 58 -16.89 -6.71 16.03
CA ALA A 58 -17.80 -5.66 15.56
C ALA A 58 -17.60 -4.30 16.27
N HIS A 59 -16.61 -4.18 17.14
CA HIS A 59 -16.38 -2.96 17.91
C HIS A 59 -15.45 -1.98 17.18
N MET A 60 -15.48 -0.72 17.63
CA MET A 60 -14.43 0.29 17.35
C MET A 60 -14.08 0.43 15.86
N VAL A 61 -15.11 0.52 15.01
CA VAL A 61 -14.97 0.73 13.57
C VAL A 61 -14.13 1.96 13.29
N GLY A 62 -13.03 1.80 12.53
CA GLY A 62 -12.13 2.90 12.18
C GLY A 62 -11.08 3.26 13.21
N GLU A 63 -11.01 2.53 14.31
CA GLU A 63 -9.94 2.69 15.29
C GLU A 63 -8.74 1.81 14.94
N ASP A 64 -7.57 2.18 15.46
CA ASP A 64 -6.38 1.35 15.35
C ASP A 64 -6.53 0.09 16.22
N CYS A 65 -6.90 -1.04 15.61
CA CYS A 65 -7.06 -2.31 16.34
C CYS A 65 -5.78 -2.70 17.11
N GLY A 66 -4.61 -2.37 16.56
CA GLY A 66 -3.30 -2.64 17.14
C GLY A 66 -3.04 -1.91 18.46
N ILE A 67 -3.80 -0.86 18.82
CA ILE A 67 -3.66 -0.20 20.12
C ILE A 67 -4.05 -1.13 21.28
N CYS A 68 -5.06 -1.99 21.04
CA CYS A 68 -5.59 -2.94 22.02
C CYS A 68 -5.06 -4.36 21.78
N HIS A 69 -4.99 -4.77 20.51
CA HIS A 69 -4.68 -6.15 20.08
C HIS A 69 -3.18 -6.35 19.79
N ARG A 70 -2.35 -5.88 20.72
CA ARG A 70 -0.88 -6.02 20.68
C ARG A 70 -0.36 -6.70 21.95
N PRO A 71 0.90 -7.17 21.97
CA PRO A 71 1.55 -7.54 23.22
C PRO A 71 1.39 -6.42 24.25
N ASP A 72 1.02 -6.79 25.47
CA ASP A 72 0.77 -5.86 26.59
C ASP A 72 -0.39 -4.86 26.38
N GLY A 73 -1.15 -5.01 25.28
CA GLY A 73 -2.38 -4.26 25.04
C GLY A 73 -3.56 -4.74 25.90
N LYS A 74 -4.64 -3.95 25.94
CA LYS A 74 -5.86 -4.29 26.70
C LYS A 74 -6.54 -5.58 26.23
N ALA A 75 -6.28 -6.00 24.99
CA ALA A 75 -6.78 -7.23 24.39
C ALA A 75 -5.63 -8.18 24.01
N SER A 76 -4.59 -8.25 24.86
CA SER A 76 -3.40 -9.10 24.65
C SER A 76 -3.67 -10.61 24.63
N ASN A 77 -4.87 -11.03 25.02
CA ASN A 77 -5.36 -12.40 24.80
C ASN A 77 -5.71 -12.69 23.33
N TYR A 78 -5.85 -11.67 22.50
CA TYR A 78 -6.13 -11.77 21.07
C TYR A 78 -5.19 -10.84 20.30
N ILE A 79 -3.93 -11.22 20.16
CA ILE A 79 -2.94 -10.42 19.44
C ILE A 79 -3.12 -10.65 17.94
N PHE A 80 -3.46 -9.59 17.21
CA PHE A 80 -3.61 -9.66 15.75
C PHE A 80 -2.26 -9.51 15.06
N THR A 81 -2.07 -10.23 13.97
CA THR A 81 -0.91 -10.04 13.07
C THR A 81 -1.20 -8.96 12.03
N MET A 82 -2.46 -8.82 11.63
CA MET A 82 -2.96 -7.74 10.78
C MET A 82 -4.41 -7.48 11.15
N ALA A 83 -4.83 -6.21 11.13
CA ALA A 83 -6.22 -5.83 11.30
C ALA A 83 -6.48 -4.45 10.72
N GLY A 84 -7.76 -4.08 10.65
CA GLY A 84 -8.20 -2.74 10.26
C GLY A 84 -9.68 -2.72 9.90
N THR A 85 -10.09 -1.62 9.27
CA THR A 85 -11.45 -1.39 8.78
C THR A 85 -11.42 -1.01 7.30
N LEU A 86 -12.15 -1.76 6.48
CA LEU A 86 -12.44 -1.40 5.10
C LEU A 86 -13.62 -0.44 5.04
N TYR A 87 -13.54 0.50 4.11
CA TYR A 87 -14.57 1.48 3.83
C TYR A 87 -14.96 1.44 2.36
N GLU A 88 -16.22 1.78 2.09
CA GLU A 88 -16.67 1.98 0.72
C GLU A 88 -15.99 3.23 0.16
N ASP A 89 -15.86 4.27 0.97
CA ASP A 89 -15.38 5.58 0.57
C ASP A 89 -14.14 6.01 1.36
N LYS A 90 -13.31 6.84 0.73
CA LYS A 90 -12.07 7.33 1.34
C LYS A 90 -12.26 8.23 2.55
N ALA A 91 -13.42 8.89 2.65
CA ALA A 91 -13.74 9.70 3.82
C ALA A 91 -14.14 8.83 5.03
N ALA A 92 -14.04 7.49 4.89
CA ALA A 92 -14.29 6.54 5.95
C ALA A 92 -15.68 6.68 6.59
N ARG A 93 -16.68 7.10 5.80
CA ARG A 93 -18.04 7.34 6.31
C ARG A 93 -18.85 6.06 6.37
N ARG A 94 -18.63 5.15 5.41
CA ARG A 94 -19.37 3.90 5.29
C ARG A 94 -18.41 2.72 5.30
N PRO A 95 -18.46 1.87 6.33
CA PRO A 95 -17.70 0.63 6.33
C PRO A 95 -18.10 -0.25 5.16
N LEU A 96 -17.14 -0.98 4.60
CA LEU A 96 -17.37 -1.91 3.50
C LEU A 96 -17.40 -3.33 4.03
N ALA A 97 -18.57 -3.97 4.00
CA ALA A 97 -18.70 -5.40 4.24
C ALA A 97 -18.28 -6.23 3.01
N GLY A 98 -17.67 -7.39 3.24
CA GLY A 98 -17.32 -8.33 2.17
C GLY A 98 -16.12 -7.93 1.30
N GLY A 99 -15.46 -6.79 1.59
CA GLY A 99 -14.23 -6.41 0.92
C GLY A 99 -13.08 -7.34 1.32
N GLU A 100 -12.20 -7.67 0.38
CA GLU A 100 -11.10 -8.60 0.60
C GLU A 100 -9.78 -7.85 0.80
N VAL A 101 -9.01 -8.24 1.81
CA VAL A 101 -7.64 -7.79 2.05
C VAL A 101 -6.70 -8.95 1.80
N ILE A 102 -5.82 -8.81 0.82
CA ILE A 102 -4.89 -9.85 0.38
C ILE A 102 -3.48 -9.37 0.70
N LEU A 103 -2.70 -10.19 1.39
CA LEU A 103 -1.29 -9.94 1.66
C LEU A 103 -0.45 -11.05 1.05
N GLN A 104 0.73 -10.69 0.55
CA GLN A 104 1.78 -11.64 0.21
C GLN A 104 3.04 -11.27 0.97
N ASP A 105 3.50 -12.17 1.83
CA ASP A 105 4.72 -11.97 2.59
C ASP A 105 5.99 -12.26 1.76
N LYS A 106 7.16 -12.14 2.40
CA LYS A 106 8.45 -12.37 1.74
C LYS A 106 8.73 -13.81 1.30
N ASP A 107 8.05 -14.78 1.88
CA ASP A 107 8.19 -16.19 1.51
C ASP A 107 7.15 -16.61 0.47
N GLY A 108 6.34 -15.64 0.00
CA GLY A 108 5.30 -15.87 -0.99
C GLY A 108 3.99 -16.38 -0.40
N ASN A 109 3.87 -16.47 0.94
CA ASN A 109 2.64 -16.90 1.58
C ASN A 109 1.55 -15.86 1.31
N VAL A 110 0.39 -16.33 0.83
CA VAL A 110 -0.76 -15.48 0.54
C VAL A 110 -1.75 -15.58 1.70
N ILE A 111 -2.00 -14.45 2.35
CA ILE A 111 -2.97 -14.29 3.44
C ILE A 111 -4.18 -13.52 2.88
N SER A 112 -5.39 -14.04 3.03
CA SER A 112 -6.62 -13.38 2.58
C SER A 112 -7.64 -13.28 3.71
N MET A 113 -8.07 -12.05 3.99
CA MET A 113 -9.12 -11.71 4.96
C MET A 113 -10.28 -11.04 4.23
N THR A 114 -11.48 -11.18 4.75
CA THR A 114 -12.67 -10.46 4.31
C THR A 114 -13.20 -9.60 5.44
N SER A 115 -13.63 -8.37 5.13
CA SER A 115 -14.25 -7.49 6.12
C SER A 115 -15.64 -7.97 6.52
N ASN A 116 -15.97 -7.84 7.81
CA ASN A 116 -17.28 -8.16 8.35
C ASN A 116 -18.31 -7.04 8.07
N GLU A 117 -19.52 -7.19 8.63
CA GLU A 117 -20.65 -6.24 8.46
C GLU A 117 -20.34 -4.79 8.85
N VAL A 118 -19.33 -4.56 9.70
CA VAL A 118 -18.91 -3.23 10.12
C VAL A 118 -17.56 -2.83 9.50
N GLY A 119 -17.15 -3.50 8.44
CA GLY A 119 -15.91 -3.24 7.71
C GLY A 119 -14.64 -3.79 8.36
N ASN A 120 -14.71 -4.34 9.57
CA ASN A 120 -13.52 -4.81 10.27
C ASN A 120 -13.00 -6.12 9.70
N PHE A 121 -11.67 -6.26 9.64
CA PHE A 121 -10.97 -7.50 9.30
C PHE A 121 -9.79 -7.69 10.25
N TRP A 122 -9.40 -8.95 10.48
CA TRP A 122 -8.20 -9.28 11.26
C TRP A 122 -7.73 -10.70 10.93
N THR A 123 -6.47 -10.99 11.24
CA THR A 123 -5.88 -12.33 11.14
C THR A 123 -4.90 -12.60 12.27
N TYR A 124 -4.73 -13.88 12.57
CA TYR A 124 -3.67 -14.41 13.43
C TYR A 124 -2.57 -15.09 12.60
N THR A 125 -2.75 -15.24 11.29
CA THR A 125 -1.78 -15.88 10.40
C THR A 125 -0.45 -15.15 10.50
N PRO A 126 0.66 -15.83 10.82
CA PRO A 126 1.98 -15.20 10.92
C PRO A 126 2.42 -14.57 9.59
N ILE A 127 3.18 -13.48 9.67
CA ILE A 127 3.83 -12.85 8.52
C ILE A 127 5.33 -13.14 8.59
N ALA A 128 5.93 -13.56 7.47
CA ALA A 128 7.37 -13.84 7.42
C ALA A 128 8.24 -12.61 7.74
N SER A 129 9.23 -12.81 8.63
CA SER A 129 10.23 -11.83 9.05
C SER A 129 11.46 -11.80 8.15
N HIS A 130 11.90 -10.62 7.71
CA HIS A 130 13.11 -10.44 6.93
C HIS A 130 14.37 -10.40 7.81
N PRO A 131 15.36 -11.30 7.63
CA PRO A 131 16.52 -11.40 8.51
C PRO A 131 17.48 -10.21 8.41
N TYR A 132 17.41 -9.44 7.32
CA TYR A 132 18.17 -8.20 7.12
C TYR A 132 17.26 -6.97 7.16
N ALA A 133 16.18 -7.04 7.95
CA ALA A 133 15.23 -5.95 8.06
C ALA A 133 15.86 -4.69 8.63
N VAL A 134 15.31 -3.57 8.19
CA VAL A 134 15.69 -2.23 8.61
C VAL A 134 14.39 -1.48 8.88
N ALA A 135 14.41 -0.53 9.80
CA ALA A 135 13.21 0.14 10.26
C ALA A 135 13.35 1.66 10.29
N GLY A 136 12.26 2.39 10.02
CA GLY A 136 12.14 3.81 10.39
C GLY A 136 11.53 4.75 9.35
N HIS A 137 10.82 5.77 9.84
CA HIS A 137 10.38 6.95 9.08
C HIS A 137 11.31 8.12 9.45
N GLY A 138 12.35 8.39 8.64
CA GLY A 138 13.37 9.41 8.94
C GLY A 138 14.77 8.82 9.16
N THR A 139 15.11 8.40 10.37
CA THR A 139 16.38 7.67 10.61
C THR A 139 16.19 6.19 10.29
N VAL A 140 17.11 5.61 9.54
CA VAL A 140 17.10 4.15 9.27
C VAL A 140 17.83 3.45 10.40
N THR A 141 17.20 2.43 10.99
CA THR A 141 17.77 1.58 12.03
C THR A 141 17.93 0.17 11.47
N LYS A 142 19.15 -0.39 11.52
CA LYS A 142 19.37 -1.83 11.25
C LYS A 142 18.72 -2.63 12.38
N LEU A 143 17.91 -3.63 12.05
CA LEU A 143 17.38 -4.59 13.03
C LEU A 143 18.25 -5.84 13.15
N TYR A 144 19.31 -5.92 12.35
CA TYR A 144 20.32 -6.96 12.35
C TYR A 144 21.69 -6.37 12.78
N THR A 145 22.62 -7.22 13.22
CA THR A 145 23.96 -6.79 13.65
C THR A 145 25.01 -7.28 12.65
N GLU A 146 25.92 -6.39 12.25
CA GLU A 146 27.13 -6.75 11.49
C GLU A 146 28.27 -6.96 12.48
N ASN A 147 28.86 -8.16 12.46
CA ASN A 147 29.95 -8.53 13.35
C ASN A 147 31.29 -8.05 12.77
N PRO A 148 32.35 -7.88 13.60
CA PRO A 148 33.65 -7.41 13.13
C PRO A 148 34.33 -8.28 12.06
N ASP A 149 33.95 -9.56 11.98
CA ASP A 149 34.44 -10.52 10.99
C ASP A 149 33.65 -10.49 9.66
N GLY A 150 32.70 -9.55 9.52
CA GLY A 150 31.83 -9.42 8.35
C GLY A 150 30.62 -10.36 8.35
N THR A 151 30.48 -11.24 9.35
CA THR A 151 29.27 -12.06 9.50
C THR A 151 28.09 -11.22 9.97
N ILE A 152 26.87 -11.73 9.75
CA ILE A 152 25.64 -11.04 10.14
C ILE A 152 24.87 -11.88 11.15
N THR A 153 24.50 -11.26 12.26
CA THR A 153 23.49 -11.78 13.19
C THR A 153 22.11 -11.33 12.69
N PRO A 154 21.22 -12.26 12.27
CA PRO A 154 19.91 -11.92 11.72
C PRO A 154 19.04 -11.12 12.69
N ALA A 155 18.12 -10.33 12.14
CA ALA A 155 17.09 -9.65 12.89
C ALA A 155 16.17 -10.65 13.63
N ASN A 156 15.66 -10.26 14.79
CA ASN A 156 14.77 -11.09 15.59
C ASN A 156 13.45 -11.36 14.83
N PRO A 157 13.10 -12.61 14.49
CA PRO A 157 11.88 -12.90 13.74
C PRO A 157 10.59 -12.60 14.50
N ALA A 158 10.66 -12.49 15.84
CA ALA A 158 9.52 -12.11 16.68
C ALA A 158 9.27 -10.60 16.71
N ASP A 159 10.24 -9.79 16.27
CA ASP A 159 10.09 -8.33 16.15
C ASP A 159 9.26 -8.04 14.91
N THR A 160 8.07 -7.46 15.11
CA THR A 160 7.12 -7.18 14.04
C THR A 160 7.69 -6.23 12.99
N ARG A 161 8.63 -5.37 13.37
CA ARG A 161 9.33 -4.46 12.44
C ARG A 161 10.12 -5.21 11.38
N THR A 162 10.39 -6.50 11.58
CA THR A 162 11.05 -7.34 10.58
C THR A 162 10.09 -7.89 9.53
N TRP A 163 8.78 -7.84 9.75
CA TRP A 163 7.80 -8.36 8.81
C TRP A 163 7.80 -7.55 7.51
N LEU A 164 7.69 -8.26 6.38
CA LEU A 164 7.74 -7.67 5.06
C LEU A 164 6.64 -8.29 4.18
N TYR A 165 5.75 -7.44 3.68
CA TYR A 165 4.65 -7.87 2.82
C TYR A 165 4.20 -6.79 1.84
N LYS A 166 3.44 -7.22 0.83
CA LYS A 166 2.66 -6.39 -0.08
C LYS A 166 1.18 -6.66 0.17
N THR A 167 0.37 -5.61 0.11
CA THR A 167 -1.07 -5.71 0.30
C THR A 167 -1.82 -5.27 -0.95
N TRP A 168 -2.97 -5.92 -1.18
CA TRP A 168 -4.01 -5.51 -2.10
C TRP A 168 -5.33 -5.47 -1.36
N VAL A 169 -6.22 -4.58 -1.77
CA VAL A 169 -7.60 -4.56 -1.27
C VAL A 169 -8.53 -4.72 -2.46
N LYS A 170 -9.44 -5.67 -2.43
CA LYS A 170 -10.30 -6.05 -3.56
C LYS A 170 -11.77 -5.96 -3.17
N ASN A 171 -12.61 -5.54 -4.12
CA ASN A 171 -14.07 -5.62 -4.01
C ASN A 171 -14.66 -5.83 -5.41
N GLY A 172 -15.24 -7.01 -5.63
CA GLY A 172 -15.59 -7.48 -6.97
C GLY A 172 -14.37 -7.44 -7.90
N ASP A 173 -14.50 -6.75 -9.04
CA ASP A 173 -13.44 -6.59 -10.03
C ASP A 173 -12.50 -5.41 -9.75
N HIS A 174 -12.74 -4.65 -8.68
CA HIS A 174 -11.91 -3.51 -8.32
C HIS A 174 -10.80 -3.91 -7.34
N VAL A 175 -9.58 -3.46 -7.60
CA VAL A 175 -8.39 -3.75 -6.78
C VAL A 175 -7.65 -2.47 -6.47
N VAL A 176 -7.32 -2.22 -5.22
CA VAL A 176 -6.38 -1.17 -4.82
C VAL A 176 -5.04 -1.81 -4.50
N TYR A 177 -4.00 -1.39 -5.22
CA TYR A 177 -2.62 -1.78 -4.97
C TYR A 177 -2.06 -0.93 -3.85
N MET A 178 -1.63 -1.55 -2.75
CA MET A 178 -0.95 -0.83 -1.67
C MET A 178 0.55 -0.87 -1.86
N ALA A 179 1.30 0.14 -1.44
CA ALA A 179 2.75 0.05 -1.44
C ALA A 179 3.21 -1.18 -0.62
N THR A 180 4.33 -1.80 -1.01
CA THR A 180 5.00 -2.79 -0.15
C THR A 180 5.38 -2.07 1.14
N VAL A 181 5.06 -2.65 2.30
CA VAL A 181 5.37 -2.02 3.59
C VAL A 181 6.38 -2.88 4.33
N ALA A 182 7.53 -2.28 4.59
CA ALA A 182 8.41 -2.62 5.69
C ALA A 182 8.99 -1.33 6.28
N PRO A 183 9.21 -1.27 7.60
CA PRO A 183 8.78 -2.21 8.65
C PRO A 183 7.27 -2.10 8.99
N VAL A 184 6.74 -3.08 9.72
CA VAL A 184 5.46 -2.97 10.45
C VAL A 184 5.70 -2.20 11.74
N GLY A 185 4.89 -1.16 11.99
CA GLY A 185 5.18 -0.21 13.07
C GLY A 185 6.29 0.79 12.73
N GLY A 186 6.28 1.94 13.40
CA GLY A 186 7.36 2.91 13.29
C GLY A 186 8.70 2.34 13.76
N GLY A 187 9.82 2.95 13.35
CA GLY A 187 11.16 2.46 13.70
C GLY A 187 11.42 2.30 15.20
N SER A 188 10.68 3.04 16.03
CA SER A 188 10.79 3.05 17.49
C SER A 188 9.83 2.11 18.23
N ASP A 189 8.82 1.52 17.58
CA ASP A 189 7.82 0.69 18.26
C ASP A 189 7.82 -0.76 17.73
N GLY A 190 8.59 -1.61 18.40
CA GLY A 190 8.64 -3.06 18.13
C GLY A 190 7.41 -3.85 18.59
N THR A 191 6.43 -3.19 19.22
CA THR A 191 5.17 -3.83 19.65
C THR A 191 4.02 -3.59 18.68
N SER A 192 4.20 -2.66 17.73
CA SER A 192 3.21 -2.36 16.70
C SER A 192 3.00 -3.56 15.79
N ARG A 193 1.76 -4.07 15.75
CA ARG A 193 1.37 -5.25 14.95
C ARG A 193 0.72 -4.87 13.61
N MET A 194 0.64 -3.58 13.26
CA MET A 194 0.02 -3.09 12.01
C MET A 194 0.95 -2.17 11.24
N GLY A 195 0.89 -2.21 9.91
CA GLY A 195 1.73 -1.40 9.02
C GLY A 195 1.08 -0.06 8.67
N CYS A 196 1.90 0.88 8.17
CA CYS A 196 1.45 2.26 7.96
C CYS A 196 0.30 2.44 6.96
N SER A 197 0.15 1.52 6.01
CA SER A 197 -0.97 1.54 5.07
C SER A 197 -2.30 1.13 5.69
N MET A 198 -2.29 0.65 6.94
CA MET A 198 -3.45 0.08 7.64
C MET A 198 -3.79 0.82 8.94
N HIS A 199 -3.18 2.00 9.22
CA HIS A 199 -3.59 2.81 10.37
C HIS A 199 -4.84 3.61 10.03
N HIS A 200 -5.87 3.49 10.87
CA HIS A 200 -7.10 4.25 10.71
C HIS A 200 -7.13 5.47 11.63
N SER A 201 -7.51 6.61 11.07
CA SER A 201 -8.08 7.71 11.82
C SER A 201 -9.39 8.08 11.11
N PRO A 202 -10.47 8.39 11.85
CA PRO A 202 -11.75 8.81 11.28
C PRO A 202 -11.66 10.08 10.41
N PHE A 203 -10.51 10.78 10.40
CA PHE A 203 -10.30 12.01 9.65
C PHE A 203 -9.41 11.86 8.41
N GLY A 204 -9.33 10.67 7.81
CA GLY A 204 -8.74 10.50 6.48
C GLY A 204 -7.21 10.63 6.41
N SER A 205 -6.50 10.49 7.53
CA SER A 205 -5.04 10.41 7.48
C SER A 205 -4.59 9.04 6.96
N ARG A 206 -4.20 8.97 5.69
CA ARG A 206 -3.28 8.00 5.06
C ARG A 206 -3.49 6.48 5.24
N GLY A 207 -4.54 5.97 5.86
CA GLY A 207 -4.70 4.51 6.03
C GLY A 207 -6.11 3.95 6.19
N ALA A 208 -7.17 4.72 5.88
CA ALA A 208 -8.44 4.07 5.55
C ALA A 208 -8.24 3.20 4.30
N LEU A 209 -8.72 1.97 4.30
CA LEU A 209 -8.65 1.08 3.14
C LEU A 209 -9.98 1.19 2.41
N TRP A 210 -9.99 1.74 1.21
CA TRP A 210 -11.20 1.88 0.39
C TRP A 210 -11.06 1.08 -0.89
N THR A 211 -12.18 0.58 -1.41
CA THR A 211 -12.17 -0.16 -2.69
C THR A 211 -13.43 0.03 -3.53
N SER A 212 -14.34 0.94 -3.18
CA SER A 212 -15.53 1.12 -4.01
C SER A 212 -15.33 2.18 -5.10
N ARG A 213 -16.16 2.04 -6.16
CA ARG A 213 -16.35 3.06 -7.20
C ARG A 213 -17.31 4.18 -6.77
N ASN A 214 -17.78 4.19 -5.52
CA ASN A 214 -18.74 5.17 -5.07
C ASN A 214 -18.14 6.59 -5.15
N GLY A 215 -18.99 7.56 -5.49
CA GLY A 215 -18.58 8.96 -5.55
C GLY A 215 -18.09 9.47 -4.21
N THR A 216 -17.15 10.42 -4.25
CA THR A 216 -16.63 11.07 -3.03
C THR A 216 -17.74 11.86 -2.32
N LEU A 217 -18.64 12.50 -3.08
CA LEU A 217 -19.87 13.11 -2.55
C LEU A 217 -21.10 12.28 -2.97
N SER A 218 -22.20 12.47 -2.24
CA SER A 218 -23.48 11.81 -2.57
C SER A 218 -24.07 12.28 -3.90
N SER A 219 -23.74 13.50 -4.33
CA SER A 219 -24.20 14.13 -5.57
C SER A 219 -23.35 15.35 -5.90
N TYR A 220 -23.36 15.75 -7.17
CA TYR A 220 -22.75 16.98 -7.67
C TYR A 220 -23.82 17.86 -8.35
N PRO A 221 -23.72 19.20 -8.29
CA PRO A 221 -24.63 20.04 -9.05
C PRO A 221 -24.37 19.90 -10.55
N GLN A 222 -25.38 20.18 -11.38
CA GLN A 222 -25.23 20.08 -12.85
C GLN A 222 -24.35 21.20 -13.43
N ALA A 223 -24.26 22.33 -12.73
CA ALA A 223 -23.42 23.47 -13.10
C ALA A 223 -22.94 24.22 -11.86
N GLY A 224 -21.92 25.06 -12.03
CA GLY A 224 -21.36 25.89 -10.94
C GLY A 224 -20.55 25.05 -9.96
N ILE A 225 -19.74 24.13 -10.49
CA ILE A 225 -18.92 23.25 -9.69
C ILE A 225 -17.82 24.09 -9.01
N SER A 226 -17.94 24.26 -7.69
CA SER A 226 -16.87 24.85 -6.87
C SER A 226 -15.67 23.94 -6.69
N PHE A 227 -14.46 24.49 -6.86
CA PHE A 227 -13.22 23.77 -6.53
C PHE A 227 -13.23 23.34 -5.07
N LYS A 228 -13.47 24.24 -4.12
CA LYS A 228 -13.38 23.94 -2.68
C LYS A 228 -14.45 22.98 -2.20
N LYS A 229 -15.68 23.10 -2.72
CA LYS A 229 -16.83 22.31 -2.23
C LYS A 229 -16.97 20.94 -2.90
N HIS A 230 -16.53 20.81 -4.14
CA HIS A 230 -16.80 19.60 -4.92
C HIS A 230 -15.52 18.91 -5.39
N ILE A 231 -14.55 19.64 -5.93
CA ILE A 231 -13.35 19.05 -6.54
C ILE A 231 -12.27 18.72 -5.50
N LEU A 232 -12.01 19.63 -4.58
CA LEU A 232 -11.01 19.42 -3.54
C LEU A 232 -11.34 18.19 -2.69
N PRO A 233 -12.60 17.93 -2.25
CA PRO A 233 -12.94 16.66 -1.61
C PRO A 233 -12.56 15.45 -2.45
N ILE A 234 -12.85 15.47 -3.76
CA ILE A 234 -12.49 14.39 -4.69
C ILE A 234 -10.97 14.19 -4.74
N LEU A 235 -10.17 15.27 -4.81
CA LEU A 235 -8.70 15.18 -4.86
C LEU A 235 -8.08 14.79 -3.51
N MET A 236 -8.61 15.32 -2.40
CA MET A 236 -8.21 14.98 -1.03
C MET A 236 -8.46 13.50 -0.73
N SER A 237 -9.61 13.03 -1.18
CA SER A 237 -9.95 11.63 -1.24
C SER A 237 -8.93 10.95 -2.15
N ARG A 238 -9.05 11.07 -3.46
CA ARG A 238 -8.48 10.10 -4.41
C ARG A 238 -6.97 10.24 -4.64
N CYS A 239 -6.40 11.42 -4.43
CA CYS A 239 -5.06 11.75 -4.90
C CYS A 239 -4.10 12.23 -3.78
N ALA A 240 -4.62 12.87 -2.73
CA ALA A 240 -3.80 13.53 -1.72
C ALA A 240 -3.07 12.58 -0.77
N SER A 241 -3.23 11.25 -0.84
CA SER A 241 -2.30 10.36 -0.13
C SER A 241 -0.88 10.44 -0.70
N CYS A 242 -0.77 10.78 -1.99
CA CYS A 242 0.48 10.80 -2.75
C CYS A 242 0.88 12.20 -3.24
N HIS A 243 -0.10 13.07 -3.51
CA HIS A 243 0.11 14.38 -4.12
C HIS A 243 -0.15 15.52 -3.11
N LEU A 244 0.75 15.65 -2.12
CA LEU A 244 0.71 16.64 -1.03
C LEU A 244 1.81 17.69 -1.17
N PRO A 245 1.74 18.80 -0.42
CA PRO A 245 2.84 19.73 -0.28
C PRO A 245 4.13 19.08 0.27
N GLY A 246 5.28 19.67 -0.04
CA GLY A 246 6.58 19.30 0.54
C GLY A 246 7.18 17.98 0.02
N ALA A 247 8.16 17.44 0.74
CA ALA A 247 8.79 16.18 0.37
C ALA A 247 7.79 15.02 0.54
N THR A 248 7.34 14.47 -0.58
CA THR A 248 6.46 13.30 -0.67
C THR A 248 7.23 12.05 -1.08
N THR A 249 8.56 12.11 -0.99
CA THR A 249 9.40 10.93 -1.07
C THR A 249 9.04 10.04 0.11
N THR A 250 8.34 8.94 -0.16
CA THR A 250 8.40 7.82 0.78
C THR A 250 9.60 6.98 0.39
N ARG A 251 10.21 6.35 1.38
CA ARG A 251 11.23 5.34 1.15
C ARG A 251 10.66 3.99 1.51
N LEU A 252 10.95 2.96 0.71
CA LEU A 252 10.87 1.60 1.24
C LEU A 252 12.18 1.37 1.97
N VAL A 253 12.17 1.38 3.30
CA VAL A 253 13.42 1.22 4.05
C VAL A 253 14.01 -0.15 3.68
N MET A 254 15.08 -0.15 2.90
CA MET A 254 15.78 -1.35 2.46
C MET A 254 17.25 -1.28 2.85
N LYS A 255 17.93 -2.43 2.85
CA LYS A 255 19.38 -2.50 3.09
C LYS A 255 20.17 -1.61 2.13
N SER A 256 19.71 -1.49 0.88
CA SER A 256 20.29 -0.60 -0.14
C SER A 256 20.28 0.88 0.25
N ASP A 257 19.44 1.30 1.20
CA ASP A 257 19.41 2.69 1.69
C ASP A 257 20.46 2.97 2.78
N ILE A 258 21.18 1.94 3.24
CA ILE A 258 22.21 2.07 4.28
C ILE A 258 23.61 2.01 3.68
N ASP A 259 23.78 1.32 2.54
CA ASP A 259 25.08 1.13 1.91
C ASP A 259 24.98 1.34 0.38
N TYR A 260 25.52 2.47 -0.08
CA TYR A 260 25.59 2.84 -1.49
C TYR A 260 26.57 2.00 -2.30
N SER A 261 27.35 1.10 -1.68
CA SER A 261 28.28 0.20 -2.37
C SER A 261 27.60 -1.03 -2.99
N TYR A 262 26.29 -1.20 -2.78
CA TYR A 262 25.51 -2.24 -3.46
C TYR A 262 25.34 -1.90 -4.96
N PRO A 263 25.54 -2.87 -5.88
CA PRO A 263 25.52 -2.62 -7.32
C PRO A 263 24.17 -2.11 -7.86
N ASP A 264 23.10 -2.20 -7.06
CA ASP A 264 21.74 -1.78 -7.40
C ASP A 264 21.19 -0.70 -6.44
N ALA A 265 22.07 0.08 -5.77
CA ALA A 265 21.71 1.14 -4.82
C ALA A 265 21.04 2.38 -5.46
N ASN A 266 20.02 2.16 -6.27
CA ASN A 266 19.04 3.19 -6.57
C ASN A 266 18.25 3.44 -5.29
N SER A 267 18.29 4.69 -4.82
CA SER A 267 17.49 5.17 -3.69
C SER A 267 16.07 4.62 -3.78
N THR A 268 15.59 3.98 -2.71
CA THR A 268 14.19 3.55 -2.63
C THR A 268 13.23 4.73 -2.39
N GLN A 269 13.76 5.96 -2.34
CA GLN A 269 12.96 7.16 -2.27
C GLN A 269 12.17 7.33 -3.55
N ILE A 270 10.87 7.03 -3.46
CA ILE A 270 9.92 7.25 -4.53
C ILE A 270 9.21 8.55 -4.24
N ASP A 271 9.47 9.58 -5.04
CA ASP A 271 8.55 10.72 -5.10
C ASP A 271 7.26 10.29 -5.81
N TYR A 272 6.25 9.95 -5.00
CA TYR A 272 4.91 9.63 -5.49
C TYR A 272 4.16 10.86 -5.99
N SER A 273 4.54 12.07 -5.57
CA SER A 273 3.82 13.26 -5.99
C SER A 273 4.13 13.66 -7.42
N LYS A 274 5.34 13.34 -7.93
CA LYS A 274 5.82 13.79 -9.24
C LYS A 274 5.68 15.30 -9.42
N ALA A 275 6.02 16.05 -8.38
CA ALA A 275 5.85 17.51 -8.30
C ALA A 275 4.39 17.99 -8.44
N HIS A 276 3.43 17.20 -7.95
CA HIS A 276 2.01 17.60 -7.88
C HIS A 276 1.57 17.81 -6.43
N ASP A 277 0.92 18.93 -6.16
CA ASP A 277 0.16 19.17 -4.94
C ASP A 277 -1.30 19.34 -5.32
N LEU A 278 -2.08 18.27 -5.18
CA LEU A 278 -3.48 18.26 -5.56
C LEU A 278 -4.40 18.74 -4.43
N THR A 279 -3.83 19.30 -3.36
CA THR A 279 -4.56 19.85 -2.22
C THR A 279 -4.69 21.37 -2.26
N ALA A 280 -3.82 22.04 -3.02
CA ALA A 280 -3.89 23.48 -3.25
C ALA A 280 -4.12 23.76 -4.73
N TYR A 281 -5.09 24.64 -5.05
CA TYR A 281 -5.44 24.97 -6.43
C TYR A 281 -4.23 25.37 -7.31
N ALA A 282 -3.39 26.27 -6.79
CA ALA A 282 -2.19 26.75 -7.47
C ALA A 282 -0.98 25.83 -7.29
N GLY A 283 -1.06 24.87 -6.37
CA GLY A 283 0.06 24.06 -5.91
C GLY A 283 0.75 24.69 -4.71
N SER A 284 1.99 24.26 -4.46
CA SER A 284 2.76 24.65 -3.27
C SER A 284 4.24 24.81 -3.60
N SER A 285 4.92 25.67 -2.86
CA SER A 285 6.38 25.78 -2.85
C SER A 285 6.86 25.67 -1.41
N LEU A 286 7.69 24.67 -1.09
CA LEU A 286 8.14 24.43 0.28
C LEU A 286 9.58 23.90 0.32
N THR A 287 10.39 24.45 1.20
CA THR A 287 11.77 23.98 1.44
C THR A 287 11.77 22.87 2.49
N VAL A 288 12.26 21.68 2.13
CA VAL A 288 12.49 20.56 3.06
C VAL A 288 13.97 20.24 3.09
N SER A 289 14.58 20.28 4.27
CA SER A 289 16.01 19.95 4.46
C SER A 289 16.95 20.73 3.53
N GLY A 290 16.62 21.99 3.26
CA GLY A 290 17.40 22.88 2.37
C GLY A 290 17.11 22.71 0.87
N THR A 291 16.25 21.77 0.46
CA THR A 291 15.82 21.61 -0.93
C THR A 291 14.44 22.22 -1.15
N LEU A 292 14.30 23.08 -2.16
CA LEU A 292 13.02 23.65 -2.58
C LEU A 292 12.20 22.62 -3.37
N TRP A 293 10.93 22.43 -2.98
CA TRP A 293 9.97 21.59 -3.68
C TRP A 293 8.85 22.46 -4.25
N ASP A 294 8.95 22.77 -5.54
CA ASP A 294 7.88 23.43 -6.29
C ASP A 294 6.95 22.39 -6.88
N LYS A 295 5.65 22.54 -6.59
CA LYS A 295 4.61 21.61 -7.02
C LYS A 295 3.47 22.33 -7.68
N TYR A 296 2.96 21.70 -8.73
CA TYR A 296 1.83 22.20 -9.49
C TYR A 296 0.50 21.74 -8.88
N GLY A 297 -0.45 22.65 -8.82
CA GLY A 297 -1.82 22.36 -8.39
C GLY A 297 -2.76 21.99 -9.53
N PRO A 298 -4.01 21.64 -9.20
CA PRO A 298 -5.04 21.32 -10.18
C PRO A 298 -5.24 22.40 -11.23
N GLY A 299 -5.15 23.69 -10.85
CA GLY A 299 -5.33 24.81 -11.78
C GLY A 299 -4.33 24.81 -12.94
N HIS A 300 -3.11 24.32 -12.72
CA HIS A 300 -2.10 24.18 -13.78
C HIS A 300 -2.54 23.18 -14.86
N TYR A 301 -3.31 22.16 -14.49
CA TYR A 301 -3.74 21.10 -15.40
C TYR A 301 -5.05 21.39 -16.12
N THR A 302 -5.77 22.46 -15.76
CA THR A 302 -7.16 22.66 -16.19
C THR A 302 -7.40 23.98 -16.91
N ALA A 303 -6.56 25.00 -16.69
CA ALA A 303 -6.80 26.36 -17.19
C ALA A 303 -7.03 26.47 -18.71
N GLU A 304 -6.41 25.59 -19.50
CA GLU A 304 -6.44 25.67 -20.98
C GLU A 304 -7.39 24.65 -21.62
N TYR A 305 -8.10 23.86 -20.81
CA TYR A 305 -8.84 22.68 -21.28
C TYR A 305 -10.37 22.84 -21.22
N SER A 306 -10.90 24.05 -21.06
CA SER A 306 -12.35 24.26 -20.96
C SER A 306 -13.14 23.80 -22.19
N ALA A 307 -12.58 24.00 -23.39
CA ALA A 307 -13.19 23.54 -24.64
C ALA A 307 -13.11 22.01 -24.81
N ASN A 308 -12.08 21.37 -24.25
CA ASN A 308 -11.85 19.92 -24.36
C ASN A 308 -11.37 19.34 -23.02
N PRO A 309 -12.26 19.23 -22.01
CA PRO A 309 -11.87 18.84 -20.64
C PRO A 309 -11.09 17.54 -20.56
N ASP A 310 -11.45 16.57 -21.41
CA ASP A 310 -10.87 15.23 -21.43
C ASP A 310 -9.40 15.20 -21.90
N GLN A 311 -8.89 16.31 -22.45
CA GLN A 311 -7.48 16.49 -22.80
C GLN A 311 -6.64 17.02 -21.64
N SER A 312 -7.26 17.50 -20.55
CA SER A 312 -6.53 17.92 -19.36
C SER A 312 -5.70 16.76 -18.80
N LEU A 313 -4.48 17.03 -18.33
CA LEU A 313 -3.64 15.98 -17.72
C LEU A 313 -4.28 15.36 -16.48
N LEU A 314 -5.22 16.08 -15.84
CA LEU A 314 -6.00 15.58 -14.71
C LEU A 314 -7.00 14.47 -15.11
N LEU A 315 -7.58 14.54 -16.31
CA LEU A 315 -8.54 13.55 -16.83
C LEU A 315 -7.93 12.54 -17.82
N LEU A 316 -6.85 12.92 -18.51
CA LEU A 316 -6.18 12.07 -19.48
C LEU A 316 -5.59 10.81 -18.85
N LYS A 317 -4.98 10.94 -17.65
CA LYS A 317 -4.42 9.80 -16.91
C LYS A 317 -5.49 8.75 -16.55
N PRO A 318 -6.64 9.13 -15.97
CA PRO A 318 -7.77 8.23 -15.80
C PRO A 318 -8.31 7.63 -17.10
N LYS A 319 -8.45 8.45 -18.15
CA LYS A 319 -9.11 8.08 -19.41
C LYS A 319 -8.34 7.05 -20.23
N ILE A 320 -7.01 7.08 -20.21
CA ILE A 320 -6.19 6.09 -20.91
C ILE A 320 -6.38 4.67 -20.34
N GLY A 321 -7.11 4.51 -19.22
CA GLY A 321 -7.89 3.31 -18.90
C GLY A 321 -7.10 2.02 -18.63
N GLY A 322 -5.78 2.05 -18.74
CA GLY A 322 -4.94 0.85 -18.67
C GLY A 322 -3.57 1.04 -18.04
N GLN A 323 -3.17 2.27 -17.69
CA GLN A 323 -1.92 2.47 -16.96
C GLN A 323 -2.17 2.47 -15.47
N ASN A 324 -1.88 1.31 -14.86
CA ASN A 324 -1.75 1.13 -13.43
C ASN A 324 -0.84 2.25 -12.88
N HIS A 325 -1.37 3.13 -12.04
CA HIS A 325 -0.56 4.14 -11.35
C HIS A 325 -0.36 3.69 -9.90
N GLY A 326 0.75 4.08 -9.29
CA GLY A 326 1.11 3.59 -7.96
C GLY A 326 0.14 3.91 -6.82
N GLY A 327 -0.90 4.72 -7.06
CA GLY A 327 -1.98 5.02 -6.11
C GLY A 327 -3.27 4.22 -6.32
N GLY A 328 -3.33 3.29 -7.29
CA GLY A 328 -4.49 2.42 -7.55
C GLY A 328 -5.12 2.62 -8.92
N TYR A 329 -6.36 2.15 -9.11
CA TYR A 329 -7.14 2.47 -10.31
C TYR A 329 -7.77 3.85 -10.18
N TYR A 330 -7.72 4.60 -11.27
CA TYR A 330 -8.46 5.84 -11.41
C TYR A 330 -9.95 5.57 -11.62
N TRP A 331 -10.76 6.61 -11.41
CA TRP A 331 -12.14 6.64 -11.86
C TRP A 331 -12.23 6.39 -13.38
N THR A 332 -13.36 5.85 -13.81
CA THR A 332 -13.73 5.72 -15.23
C THR A 332 -14.58 6.90 -15.68
N GLU A 333 -14.76 7.08 -16.99
CA GLU A 333 -15.62 8.14 -17.54
C GLU A 333 -17.08 8.06 -17.05
N ASN A 334 -17.49 6.88 -16.58
CA ASN A 334 -18.82 6.64 -16.04
C ASN A 334 -18.98 7.04 -14.56
N ASP A 335 -17.89 7.28 -13.84
CA ASP A 335 -17.94 7.58 -12.41
C ASP A 335 -18.33 9.05 -12.17
N GLU A 336 -19.11 9.29 -11.11
CA GLU A 336 -19.63 10.63 -10.80
C GLU A 336 -18.51 11.63 -10.48
N ASP A 337 -17.43 11.20 -9.84
CA ASP A 337 -16.26 12.03 -9.55
C ASP A 337 -15.57 12.50 -10.85
N TYR A 338 -15.48 11.63 -11.86
CA TYR A 338 -14.91 11.98 -13.16
C TYR A 338 -15.78 13.03 -13.85
N LYS A 339 -17.10 12.81 -13.91
CA LYS A 339 -18.06 13.74 -14.53
C LYS A 339 -18.01 15.10 -13.84
N ALA A 340 -17.90 15.15 -12.52
CA ALA A 340 -17.79 16.38 -11.75
C ALA A 340 -16.51 17.17 -12.08
N ILE A 341 -15.34 16.51 -12.12
CA ILE A 341 -14.08 17.15 -12.53
C ILE A 341 -14.18 17.64 -13.98
N ARG A 342 -14.72 16.82 -14.88
CA ARG A 342 -14.92 17.17 -16.28
C ARG A 342 -15.79 18.41 -16.46
N GLN A 343 -16.90 18.46 -15.74
CA GLN A 343 -17.81 19.62 -15.74
C GLN A 343 -17.12 20.87 -15.20
N TRP A 344 -16.40 20.75 -14.07
CA TRP A 344 -15.63 21.87 -13.52
C TRP A 344 -14.59 22.43 -14.49
N ILE A 345 -13.87 21.56 -15.21
CA ILE A 345 -12.92 21.98 -16.24
C ILE A 345 -13.64 22.68 -17.38
N ALA A 346 -14.78 22.14 -17.84
CA ALA A 346 -15.61 22.76 -18.87
C ALA A 346 -16.07 24.18 -18.48
N GLU A 347 -16.30 24.42 -17.19
CA GLU A 347 -16.65 25.72 -16.61
C GLU A 347 -15.44 26.66 -16.41
N GLY A 348 -14.27 26.28 -16.89
CA GLY A 348 -13.03 27.06 -16.81
C GLY A 348 -12.14 26.71 -15.63
N GLY A 349 -12.44 25.64 -14.88
CA GLY A 349 -11.58 25.14 -13.80
C GLY A 349 -11.36 26.16 -12.69
N GLN A 350 -12.41 26.89 -12.28
CA GLN A 350 -12.29 28.06 -11.40
C GLN A 350 -11.90 27.69 -9.95
N ASN A 351 -11.20 28.60 -9.27
CA ASN A 351 -10.87 28.51 -7.84
C ASN A 351 -11.89 29.26 -6.96
N ASN A 352 -13.13 28.77 -6.95
CA ASN A 352 -14.30 29.38 -6.30
C ASN A 352 -14.75 28.65 -5.02
#